data_AF-A0A8J3KHY0-F1
#
_entry.id   AF-A0A8J3KHY0-F1
#
_cell.length_a   1.000
_cell.length_b   1.000
_cell.length_c   1.000
_cell.angle_alpha   90.00
_cell.angle_beta   90.00
_cell.angle_gamma   90.00
#
_symmetry.space_group_name_H-M   'P 1'
#
loop_
_entity.id
_entity.type
_entity.pdbx_description
1 polymer ?
#
loop_
_entity_poly.entity_id
_entity_poly.type
_entity_poly.pdbx_seq_one_letter_code
_entity_poly.pdbx_strand_id
1 'polypeptide(L)'
;MAKAELRAQAVALREAGCSVPDIASRLGVARSTAFTWVRHVPLSDTDERVARRREHSKRMTDAQWSRHRLERDERHREVVGTAAVQVGRLTERELRLVGAVLYWSEGAKHKPWRPTDWQVTFTNSDPVLVELFLRFVESTGRSRHDLRYRLSIHESADVPAVQAWWAEKLRLVEGAVGSVTLKRHTPSTGRHNQGVEYRGCLVVTVPRGRELYWHIEGLLEGLARSGRPEAAG
;
A
#
# COMPACT_ATOMS: atom_id res chain seq x y z
N MET A 1 57.99 -17.13 -7.56
CA MET A 1 58.08 -15.79 -8.17
C MET A 1 58.61 -14.81 -7.16
N ALA A 2 59.53 -13.94 -7.57
CA ALA A 2 60.10 -12.95 -6.66
C ALA A 2 59.02 -11.92 -6.26
N LYS A 3 59.07 -11.37 -5.04
CA LYS A 3 58.10 -10.35 -4.57
C LYS A 3 58.03 -9.12 -5.50
N ALA A 4 59.14 -8.80 -6.16
CA ALA A 4 59.21 -7.74 -7.16
C ALA A 4 58.39 -8.05 -8.42
N GLU A 5 58.37 -9.31 -8.86
CA GLU A 5 57.64 -9.78 -10.04
C GLU A 5 56.13 -9.78 -9.80
N LEU A 6 55.68 -10.24 -8.63
CA LEU A 6 54.28 -10.16 -8.22
C LEU A 6 53.81 -8.70 -8.09
N ARG A 7 54.68 -7.79 -7.61
CA ARG A 7 54.36 -6.36 -7.55
C ARG A 7 54.22 -5.75 -8.93
N ALA A 8 55.10 -6.09 -9.88
CA ALA A 8 55.01 -5.62 -11.26
C ALA A 8 53.72 -6.13 -11.94
N GLN A 9 53.38 -7.41 -11.74
CA GLN A 9 52.12 -7.98 -12.23
C GLN A 9 50.89 -7.30 -11.60
N ALA A 10 50.94 -6.98 -10.30
CA ALA A 10 49.85 -6.26 -9.63
C ALA A 10 49.63 -4.86 -10.22
N VAL A 11 50.71 -4.13 -10.56
CA VAL A 11 50.64 -2.81 -11.21
C VAL A 11 50.05 -2.94 -12.62
N ALA A 12 50.54 -3.87 -13.43
CA ALA A 12 50.01 -4.11 -14.78
C ALA A 12 48.51 -4.49 -14.75
N LEU A 13 48.11 -5.33 -13.80
CA LEU A 13 46.69 -5.67 -13.60
C LEU A 13 45.86 -4.45 -13.18
N ARG A 14 46.43 -3.54 -12.38
CA ARG A 14 45.76 -2.31 -11.95
C ARG A 14 45.58 -1.33 -13.09
N GLU A 15 46.57 -1.18 -13.96
CA GLU A 15 46.52 -0.33 -15.16
C GLU A 15 45.55 -0.89 -16.20
N ALA A 16 45.46 -2.22 -16.33
CA ALA A 16 44.39 -2.90 -17.08
C ALA A 16 43.00 -2.75 -16.38
N GLY A 17 42.96 -2.18 -15.18
CA GLY A 17 41.75 -1.79 -14.48
C GLY A 17 41.14 -2.85 -13.56
N CYS A 18 41.94 -3.80 -13.07
CA CYS A 18 41.51 -4.74 -12.04
C CYS A 18 41.38 -4.05 -10.68
N SER A 19 40.35 -4.44 -9.91
CA SER A 19 40.19 -3.94 -8.53
C SER A 19 41.18 -4.62 -7.57
N VAL A 20 41.44 -4.03 -6.41
CA VAL A 20 42.31 -4.64 -5.38
C VAL A 20 41.85 -6.05 -4.98
N PRO A 21 40.53 -6.32 -4.79
CA PRO A 21 40.03 -7.68 -4.61
C PRO A 21 40.37 -8.65 -5.76
N ASP A 22 40.26 -8.20 -7.02
CA ASP A 22 40.57 -9.04 -8.19
C ASP A 22 42.06 -9.38 -8.26
N ILE A 23 42.92 -8.39 -8.01
CA ILE A 23 44.39 -8.55 -7.99
C ILE A 23 44.79 -9.53 -6.88
N ALA A 24 44.23 -9.38 -5.69
CA ALA A 24 44.47 -10.29 -4.56
C ALA A 24 44.08 -11.73 -4.89
N SER A 25 42.91 -11.92 -5.52
CA SER A 25 42.42 -13.24 -5.95
C SER A 25 43.31 -13.86 -7.04
N ARG A 26 43.64 -13.10 -8.08
CA ARG A 26 44.44 -13.59 -9.23
C ARG A 26 45.89 -13.92 -8.89
N LEU A 27 46.50 -13.15 -7.98
CA LEU A 27 47.89 -13.36 -7.56
C LEU A 27 48.02 -14.21 -6.29
N GLY A 28 46.92 -14.61 -5.66
CA GLY A 28 46.93 -15.41 -4.43
C GLY A 28 47.55 -14.69 -3.22
N VAL A 29 47.46 -13.35 -3.17
CA VAL A 29 48.05 -12.53 -2.09
C VAL A 29 46.97 -11.92 -1.21
N ALA A 30 47.34 -11.53 0.02
CA ALA A 30 46.42 -10.82 0.91
C ALA A 30 45.96 -9.48 0.30
N ARG A 31 44.70 -9.08 0.55
CA ARG A 31 44.13 -7.82 0.05
C ARG A 31 44.93 -6.59 0.49
N SER A 32 45.42 -6.59 1.72
CA SER A 32 46.29 -5.55 2.26
C SER A 32 47.59 -5.44 1.46
N THR A 33 48.21 -6.56 1.10
CA THR A 33 49.41 -6.62 0.26
C THR A 33 49.16 -6.08 -1.14
N ALA A 34 48.08 -6.50 -1.80
CA ALA A 34 47.69 -5.99 -3.12
C ALA A 34 47.42 -4.48 -3.08
N PHE A 35 46.72 -3.98 -2.05
CA PHE A 35 46.47 -2.54 -1.87
C PHE A 35 47.77 -1.75 -1.75
N THR A 36 48.69 -2.18 -0.88
CA THR A 36 49.98 -1.49 -0.68
C THR A 36 50.76 -1.37 -1.99
N TRP A 37 50.72 -2.41 -2.84
CA TRP A 37 51.41 -2.41 -4.12
C TRP A 37 50.80 -1.47 -5.15
N VAL A 38 49.49 -1.26 -5.14
CA VAL A 38 48.80 -0.53 -6.22
C VAL A 38 48.14 0.78 -5.77
N ARG A 39 48.26 1.17 -4.49
CA ARG A 39 47.64 2.38 -3.92
C ARG A 39 47.98 3.69 -4.65
N HIS A 40 49.11 3.72 -5.35
CA HIS A 40 49.60 4.89 -6.09
C HIS A 40 49.10 4.92 -7.54
N VAL A 41 48.43 3.87 -8.00
CA VAL A 41 47.85 3.77 -9.35
C VAL A 41 46.33 3.92 -9.23
N PRO A 42 45.77 5.08 -9.63
CA PRO A 42 44.33 5.32 -9.55
C PRO A 42 43.59 4.35 -10.47
N LEU A 43 42.43 3.86 -10.03
CA LEU A 43 41.57 3.06 -10.87
C LEU A 43 40.70 4.00 -11.71
N SER A 44 40.72 3.88 -13.03
CA SER A 44 39.69 4.50 -13.85
C SER A 44 38.39 3.72 -13.65
N ASP A 45 37.46 4.31 -12.91
CA ASP A 45 36.10 3.79 -12.78
C ASP A 45 35.35 4.12 -14.07
N THR A 46 35.29 3.15 -14.99
CA THR A 46 34.40 3.24 -16.15
C THR A 46 32.96 3.01 -15.72
N ASP A 47 32.00 3.65 -16.39
CA ASP A 47 30.57 3.53 -16.08
C ASP A 47 30.08 2.07 -16.05
N GLU A 48 30.62 1.21 -16.92
CA GLU A 48 30.33 -0.22 -16.94
C GLU A 48 30.76 -0.96 -15.66
N ARG A 49 31.87 -0.56 -15.03
CA ARG A 49 32.37 -1.21 -13.81
C ARG A 49 31.56 -0.79 -12.59
N VAL A 50 31.16 0.48 -12.55
CA VAL A 50 30.22 0.98 -11.54
C VAL A 50 28.89 0.24 -11.69
N ALA A 51 28.40 0.03 -12.92
CA ALA A 51 27.20 -0.76 -13.18
C ALA A 51 27.33 -2.22 -12.70
N ARG A 52 28.43 -2.91 -13.03
CA ARG A 52 28.67 -4.30 -12.59
C ARG A 52 28.77 -4.43 -11.06
N ARG A 53 29.44 -3.49 -10.37
CA ARG A 53 29.49 -3.48 -8.89
C ARG A 53 28.11 -3.27 -8.28
N ARG A 54 27.31 -2.36 -8.83
CA ARG A 54 25.93 -2.11 -8.40
C ARG A 54 25.06 -3.35 -8.62
N GLU A 55 25.19 -4.01 -9.76
CA GLU A 55 24.46 -5.23 -10.07
C GLU A 55 24.85 -6.38 -9.14
N HIS A 56 26.14 -6.60 -8.91
CA HIS A 56 26.61 -7.63 -7.98
C HIS A 56 26.15 -7.36 -6.54
N SER A 57 26.23 -6.11 -6.08
CA SER A 57 25.73 -5.70 -4.75
C SER A 57 24.21 -5.90 -4.62
N LYS A 58 23.44 -5.54 -5.66
CA LYS A 58 22.00 -5.82 -5.72
C LYS A 58 21.71 -7.31 -5.66
N ARG A 59 22.41 -8.14 -6.45
CA ARG A 59 22.22 -9.61 -6.46
C ARG A 59 22.52 -10.24 -5.10
N MET A 60 23.59 -9.83 -4.42
CA MET A 60 23.93 -10.33 -3.09
C MET A 60 22.90 -9.89 -2.04
N THR A 61 22.43 -8.64 -2.13
CA THR A 61 21.34 -8.14 -1.29
C THR A 61 20.05 -8.91 -1.58
N ASP A 62 19.64 -9.06 -2.83
CA ASP A 62 18.42 -9.78 -3.18
C ASP A 62 18.46 -11.26 -2.80
N ALA A 63 19.62 -11.91 -2.89
CA ALA A 63 19.78 -13.30 -2.46
C ALA A 63 19.71 -13.47 -0.93
N GLN A 64 20.24 -12.51 -0.16
CA GLN A 64 20.16 -12.54 1.30
C GLN A 64 18.76 -12.18 1.81
N TRP A 65 18.11 -11.21 1.17
CA TRP A 65 16.80 -10.71 1.58
C TRP A 65 15.64 -11.52 1.01
N SER A 66 15.83 -12.37 0.00
CA SER A 66 14.77 -13.22 -0.56
C SER A 66 14.20 -14.20 0.47
N ARG A 67 15.06 -14.87 1.26
CA ARG A 67 14.61 -15.79 2.32
C ARG A 67 13.82 -15.07 3.41
N HIS A 68 14.34 -13.94 3.89
CA HIS A 68 13.63 -13.11 4.87
C HIS A 68 12.31 -12.54 4.35
N ARG A 69 12.23 -12.18 3.05
CA ARG A 69 10.98 -11.76 2.41
C ARG A 69 9.96 -12.91 2.38
N LEU A 70 10.38 -14.11 1.99
CA LEU A 70 9.52 -15.29 1.95
C LEU A 70 9.00 -15.67 3.34
N GLU A 71 9.88 -15.73 4.34
CA GLU A 71 9.50 -16.02 5.73
C GLU A 71 8.52 -14.98 6.28
N ARG A 72 8.78 -13.69 6.00
CA ARG A 72 7.86 -12.60 6.37
C ARG A 72 6.50 -12.74 5.68
N ASP A 73 6.47 -13.03 4.39
CA ASP A 73 5.23 -13.16 3.62
C ASP A 73 4.42 -14.38 4.04
N GLU A 74 5.09 -15.48 4.41
CA GLU A 74 4.47 -16.66 4.98
C GLU A 74 3.89 -16.38 6.36
N ARG A 75 4.66 -15.74 7.24
CA ARG A 75 4.18 -15.33 8.57
C ARG A 75 3.01 -14.34 8.48
N HIS A 76 3.06 -13.41 7.54
CA HIS A 76 1.96 -12.48 7.27
C HIS A 76 0.69 -13.23 6.85
N ARG A 77 0.81 -14.19 5.90
CA ARG A 77 -0.32 -15.02 5.47
C ARG A 77 -0.90 -15.86 6.61
N GLU A 78 -0.05 -16.44 7.45
CA GLU A 78 -0.46 -17.24 8.61
C GLU A 78 -1.23 -16.39 9.65
N VAL A 79 -0.68 -15.22 10.02
CA VAL A 79 -1.30 -14.32 11.00
C VAL A 79 -2.64 -13.79 10.48
N VAL A 80 -2.69 -13.33 9.22
CA VAL A 80 -3.93 -12.84 8.60
C VAL A 80 -4.96 -13.96 8.49
N GLY A 81 -4.55 -15.15 8.04
CA GLY A 81 -5.45 -16.30 7.91
C GLY A 81 -6.03 -16.73 9.25
N THR A 82 -5.20 -16.81 10.29
CA THR A 82 -5.65 -17.15 11.65
C THR A 82 -6.63 -16.12 12.19
N ALA A 83 -6.33 -14.83 12.06
CA ALA A 83 -7.21 -13.77 12.52
C ALA A 83 -8.54 -13.73 11.73
N ALA A 84 -8.52 -13.97 10.42
CA ALA A 84 -9.71 -13.96 9.59
C ALA A 84 -10.74 -15.03 10.01
N VAL A 85 -10.27 -16.22 10.40
CA VAL A 85 -11.15 -17.32 10.86
C VAL A 85 -11.84 -16.98 12.19
N GLN A 86 -11.20 -16.19 13.06
CA GLN A 86 -11.76 -15.83 14.38
C GLN A 86 -13.02 -14.95 14.30
N VAL A 87 -13.19 -14.20 13.20
CA VAL A 87 -14.33 -13.27 13.04
C VAL A 87 -15.65 -14.01 12.85
N GLY A 88 -15.64 -15.17 12.17
CA GLY A 88 -16.84 -15.92 11.85
C GLY A 88 -17.89 -15.10 11.08
N ARG A 89 -19.18 -15.44 11.28
CA ARG A 89 -20.31 -14.69 10.71
C ARG A 89 -20.72 -13.59 11.69
N LEU A 90 -20.62 -12.33 11.24
CA LEU A 90 -21.12 -11.20 11.99
C LEU A 90 -22.65 -11.29 12.18
N THR A 91 -23.08 -11.10 13.41
CA THR A 91 -24.47 -10.79 13.75
C THR A 91 -24.85 -9.41 13.22
N GLU A 92 -26.15 -9.12 13.08
CA GLU A 92 -26.60 -7.78 12.70
C GLU A 92 -26.12 -6.70 13.68
N ARG A 93 -26.08 -7.02 14.97
CA ARG A 93 -25.59 -6.09 15.99
C ARG A 93 -24.13 -5.73 15.74
N GLU A 94 -23.27 -6.72 15.54
CA GLU A 94 -21.84 -6.49 15.28
C GLU A 94 -21.64 -5.71 13.98
N LEU A 95 -22.36 -6.05 12.92
CA LEU A 95 -22.28 -5.34 11.64
C LEU A 95 -22.72 -3.87 11.80
N ARG A 96 -23.79 -3.60 12.56
CA ARG A 96 -24.24 -2.22 12.84
C ARG A 96 -23.20 -1.43 13.63
N LEU A 97 -22.58 -2.01 14.66
CA LEU A 97 -21.55 -1.33 15.45
C LEU A 97 -20.28 -1.06 14.63
N VAL A 98 -19.78 -2.06 13.90
CA VAL A 98 -18.61 -1.91 13.03
C VAL A 98 -18.88 -0.87 11.94
N GLY A 99 -20.06 -0.92 11.30
CA GLY A 99 -20.45 0.04 10.27
C GLY A 99 -20.55 1.47 10.78
N ALA A 100 -21.07 1.68 11.99
CA ALA A 100 -21.13 2.99 12.62
C ALA A 100 -19.73 3.56 12.89
N VAL A 101 -18.84 2.76 13.47
CA VAL A 101 -17.44 3.17 13.73
C VAL A 101 -16.69 3.44 12.42
N LEU A 102 -16.87 2.58 11.42
CA LEU A 102 -16.29 2.75 10.09
C LEU A 102 -16.73 4.06 9.44
N TYR A 103 -18.03 4.36 9.47
CA TYR A 103 -18.55 5.62 8.96
C TYR A 103 -18.03 6.82 9.75
N TRP A 104 -17.94 6.74 11.08
CA TRP A 104 -17.42 7.87 11.86
C TRP A 104 -15.94 8.18 11.57
N SER A 105 -15.19 7.16 11.15
CA SER A 105 -13.75 7.27 10.86
C SER A 105 -13.48 7.82 9.46
N GLU A 106 -14.23 7.35 8.46
CA GLU A 106 -13.95 7.59 7.02
C GLU A 106 -15.08 8.34 6.29
N GLY A 107 -16.23 8.50 6.94
CA GLY A 107 -17.42 9.13 6.39
C GLY A 107 -17.40 10.65 6.48
N ALA A 108 -18.17 11.30 5.61
CA ALA A 108 -18.34 12.73 5.63
C ALA A 108 -19.20 13.17 6.82
N LYS A 109 -18.75 14.18 7.56
CA LYS A 109 -19.57 14.83 8.59
C LYS A 109 -20.72 15.59 7.95
N HIS A 110 -21.85 15.62 8.64
CA HIS A 110 -22.96 16.50 8.27
C HIS A 110 -22.49 17.97 8.27
N LYS A 111 -23.00 18.77 7.35
CA LYS A 111 -22.61 20.17 7.15
C LYS A 111 -23.74 21.08 7.67
N PRO A 112 -23.62 21.69 8.86
CA PRO A 112 -24.70 22.51 9.44
C PRO A 112 -25.18 23.65 8.54
N TRP A 113 -24.28 24.20 7.72
CA TRP A 113 -24.59 25.26 6.74
C TRP A 113 -25.36 24.79 5.50
N ARG A 114 -25.67 23.48 5.39
CA ARG A 114 -26.54 22.90 4.35
C ARG A 114 -27.58 21.96 4.99
N PRO A 115 -28.55 22.50 5.75
CA PRO A 115 -29.46 21.72 6.59
C PRO A 115 -30.48 20.86 5.82
N THR A 116 -30.50 20.93 4.48
CA THR A 116 -31.29 20.04 3.62
C THR A 116 -30.47 18.88 3.06
N ASP A 117 -29.14 18.95 3.13
CA ASP A 117 -28.21 17.96 2.58
C ASP A 117 -27.84 16.89 3.63
N TRP A 118 -28.75 15.94 3.82
CA TRP A 118 -28.59 14.82 4.76
C TRP A 118 -28.06 13.56 4.09
N GLN A 119 -27.27 13.68 3.03
CA GLN A 119 -26.68 12.51 2.40
C GLN A 119 -25.55 11.95 3.27
N VAL A 120 -25.55 10.63 3.46
CA VAL A 120 -24.44 9.92 4.09
C VAL A 120 -23.45 9.60 2.98
N THR A 121 -22.23 10.14 3.07
CA THR A 121 -21.20 9.93 2.05
C THR A 121 -20.00 9.23 2.65
N PHE A 122 -19.61 8.12 2.03
CA PHE A 122 -18.45 7.31 2.42
C PHE A 122 -17.49 7.24 1.23
N THR A 123 -16.20 7.50 1.44
CA THR A 123 -15.19 7.48 0.37
C THR A 123 -14.00 6.66 0.79
N ASN A 124 -13.67 5.61 0.05
CA ASN A 124 -12.48 4.81 0.34
C ASN A 124 -11.92 4.14 -0.93
N SER A 125 -10.64 3.78 -0.92
CA SER A 125 -9.99 3.03 -2.01
C SER A 125 -9.93 1.52 -1.76
N ASP A 126 -10.15 1.08 -0.52
CA ASP A 126 -10.15 -0.34 -0.15
C ASP A 126 -11.53 -0.97 -0.42
N PRO A 127 -11.64 -1.98 -1.31
CA PRO A 127 -12.91 -2.63 -1.61
C PRO A 127 -13.51 -3.37 -0.41
N VAL A 128 -12.71 -3.84 0.55
CA VAL A 128 -13.20 -4.52 1.76
C VAL A 128 -13.94 -3.54 2.65
N LEU A 129 -13.39 -2.34 2.85
CA LEU A 129 -14.05 -1.30 3.65
C LEU A 129 -15.33 -0.81 2.98
N VAL A 130 -15.31 -0.64 1.65
CA VAL A 130 -16.51 -0.26 0.90
C VAL A 130 -17.59 -1.34 1.00
N GLU A 131 -17.26 -2.62 0.84
CA GLU A 131 -18.23 -3.72 0.98
C GLU A 131 -18.79 -3.81 2.41
N LEU A 132 -17.97 -3.62 3.45
CA LEU A 132 -18.44 -3.57 4.83
C LEU A 132 -19.43 -2.41 5.05
N PHE A 133 -19.15 -1.23 4.48
CA PHE A 133 -20.06 -0.10 4.53
C PHE A 133 -21.37 -0.39 3.79
N LEU A 134 -21.34 -1.02 2.62
CA LEU A 134 -22.54 -1.41 1.88
C LEU A 134 -23.40 -2.39 2.69
N ARG A 135 -22.78 -3.45 3.26
CA ARG A 135 -23.48 -4.40 4.12
C ARG A 135 -24.10 -3.75 5.35
N PHE A 136 -23.42 -2.76 5.93
CA PHE A 136 -23.97 -1.95 7.01
C PHE A 136 -25.23 -1.18 6.57
N VAL A 137 -25.19 -0.49 5.43
CA VAL A 137 -26.36 0.22 4.88
C VAL A 137 -27.51 -0.74 4.57
N GLU A 138 -27.20 -1.93 4.04
CA GLU A 138 -28.19 -2.99 3.80
C GLU A 138 -28.84 -3.50 5.08
N SER A 139 -28.08 -3.59 6.17
CA SER A 139 -28.62 -3.96 7.49
C SER A 139 -29.63 -2.96 8.07
N THR A 140 -29.74 -1.75 7.48
CA THR A 140 -30.79 -0.77 7.80
C THR A 140 -31.97 -0.82 6.83
N GLY A 141 -32.08 -1.87 6.01
CA GLY A 141 -33.17 -2.07 5.06
C GLY A 141 -33.05 -1.29 3.74
N ARG A 142 -31.88 -0.70 3.44
CA ARG A 142 -31.65 0.06 2.19
C ARG A 142 -30.88 -0.79 1.18
N SER A 143 -31.36 -0.85 -0.06
CA SER A 143 -30.66 -1.59 -1.11
C SER A 143 -29.39 -0.88 -1.57
N ARG A 144 -28.30 -1.62 -1.81
CA ARG A 144 -27.09 -1.06 -2.45
C ARG A 144 -27.39 -0.50 -3.85
N HIS A 145 -28.47 -0.91 -4.50
CA HIS A 145 -28.88 -0.41 -5.82
C HIS A 145 -29.60 0.96 -5.77
N ASP A 146 -30.06 1.39 -4.59
CA ASP A 146 -30.67 2.72 -4.40
C ASP A 146 -29.61 3.80 -4.09
N LEU A 147 -28.34 3.41 -4.03
CA LEU A 147 -27.21 4.27 -3.69
C LEU A 147 -26.60 4.88 -4.96
N ARG A 148 -25.87 5.98 -4.79
CA ARG A 148 -25.14 6.62 -5.88
C ARG A 148 -23.66 6.37 -5.73
N TYR A 149 -23.02 6.02 -6.84
CA TYR A 149 -21.59 5.71 -6.89
C TYR A 149 -20.86 6.70 -7.78
N ARG A 150 -19.75 7.21 -7.29
CA ARG A 150 -18.86 8.09 -8.05
C ARG A 150 -17.42 7.64 -7.89
N LEU A 151 -16.73 7.42 -9.00
CA LEU A 151 -15.31 7.12 -9.01
C LEU A 151 -14.50 8.41 -8.90
N SER A 152 -13.59 8.49 -7.93
CA SER A 152 -12.58 9.54 -7.86
C SER A 152 -11.22 8.95 -8.21
N ILE A 153 -10.71 9.30 -9.38
CA ILE A 153 -9.50 8.70 -9.94
C ILE A 153 -8.62 9.75 -10.63
N HIS A 154 -7.34 9.41 -10.80
CA HIS A 154 -6.41 10.24 -11.54
C HIS A 154 -6.69 10.16 -13.04
N GLU A 155 -6.45 11.24 -13.77
CA GLU A 155 -6.77 11.33 -15.22
C GLU A 155 -5.96 10.37 -16.11
N SER A 156 -4.84 9.86 -15.61
CA SER A 156 -3.98 8.92 -16.33
C SER A 156 -4.44 7.46 -16.31
N ALA A 157 -5.54 7.14 -15.60
CA ALA A 157 -6.00 5.77 -15.43
C ALA A 157 -7.07 5.37 -16.47
N ASP A 158 -7.18 4.08 -16.77
CA ASP A 158 -8.26 3.52 -17.57
C ASP A 158 -9.59 3.56 -16.78
N VAL A 159 -10.33 4.65 -16.97
CA VAL A 159 -11.58 4.93 -16.24
C VAL A 159 -12.63 3.85 -16.49
N PRO A 160 -12.97 3.45 -17.74
CA PRO A 160 -13.91 2.36 -17.99
C PRO A 160 -13.53 1.04 -17.31
N ALA A 161 -12.25 0.63 -17.40
CA ALA A 161 -11.81 -0.62 -16.78
C ALA A 161 -11.92 -0.58 -15.24
N VAL A 162 -11.68 0.58 -14.63
CA VAL A 162 -11.81 0.74 -13.17
C VAL A 162 -13.28 0.80 -12.73
N GLN A 163 -14.16 1.45 -13.50
CA GLN A 163 -15.60 1.44 -13.22
C GLN A 163 -16.16 0.01 -13.27
N ALA A 164 -15.80 -0.76 -14.30
CA ALA A 164 -16.20 -2.16 -14.44
C ALA A 164 -15.67 -3.01 -13.27
N TRP A 165 -14.40 -2.83 -12.89
CA TRP A 165 -13.82 -3.53 -11.75
C TRP A 165 -14.55 -3.25 -10.44
N TRP A 166 -14.91 -1.99 -10.15
CA TRP A 166 -15.69 -1.66 -8.96
C TRP A 166 -17.09 -2.26 -8.99
N ALA A 167 -17.76 -2.21 -10.15
CA ALA A 167 -19.09 -2.80 -10.31
C ALA A 167 -19.07 -4.31 -10.09
N GLU A 168 -18.10 -5.02 -10.68
CA GLU A 168 -17.90 -6.46 -10.46
C GLU A 168 -17.59 -6.76 -8.99
N LYS A 169 -16.61 -6.04 -8.41
CA LYS A 169 -16.12 -6.30 -7.04
C LYS A 169 -17.22 -6.15 -5.99
N LEU A 170 -18.12 -5.19 -6.18
CA LEU A 170 -19.21 -4.87 -5.26
C LEU A 170 -20.58 -5.42 -5.72
N ARG A 171 -20.60 -6.21 -6.79
CA ARG A 171 -21.81 -6.83 -7.38
C ARG A 171 -22.91 -5.80 -7.68
N LEU A 172 -22.50 -4.68 -8.27
CA LEU A 172 -23.39 -3.62 -8.73
C LEU A 172 -23.90 -3.91 -10.13
N VAL A 173 -25.03 -3.30 -10.49
CA VAL A 173 -25.54 -3.35 -11.86
C VAL A 173 -24.56 -2.64 -12.79
N GLU A 174 -24.44 -3.13 -14.02
CA GLU A 174 -23.62 -2.48 -15.05
C GLU A 174 -24.00 -1.00 -15.20
N GLY A 175 -22.99 -0.13 -15.29
CA GLY A 175 -23.18 1.32 -15.34
C GLY A 175 -23.51 2.01 -14.01
N ALA A 176 -23.64 1.28 -12.89
CA ALA A 176 -23.93 1.89 -11.59
C ALA A 176 -22.85 2.90 -11.13
N VAL A 177 -21.58 2.65 -11.46
CA VAL A 177 -20.46 3.56 -11.19
C VAL A 177 -20.33 4.58 -12.33
N GLY A 178 -21.41 5.31 -12.65
CA GLY A 178 -21.46 6.15 -13.85
C GLY A 178 -20.75 7.51 -13.73
N SER A 179 -20.65 8.09 -12.53
CA SER A 179 -20.05 9.42 -12.34
C SER A 179 -18.56 9.32 -12.03
N VAL A 180 -17.75 10.18 -12.64
CA VAL A 180 -16.30 10.22 -12.44
C VAL A 180 -15.84 11.62 -12.07
N THR A 181 -14.98 11.72 -11.06
CA THR A 181 -14.25 12.92 -10.70
C THR A 181 -12.77 12.70 -10.98
N LEU A 182 -12.28 13.36 -12.03
CA LEU A 182 -10.87 13.32 -12.42
C LEU A 182 -10.07 14.28 -11.56
N LYS A 183 -9.08 13.75 -10.84
CA LYS A 183 -8.08 14.55 -10.12
C LYS A 183 -6.97 14.90 -11.09
N ARG A 184 -6.86 16.19 -11.45
CA ARG A 184 -5.76 16.75 -12.25
C ARG A 184 -4.49 16.81 -11.41
N HIS A 185 -3.33 16.62 -12.05
CA HIS A 185 -2.03 16.55 -11.41
C HIS A 185 -1.76 17.65 -10.36
N THR A 186 -1.29 17.25 -9.18
CA THR A 186 -0.33 18.04 -8.38
C THR A 186 0.91 17.17 -8.21
N PRO A 187 1.94 17.30 -9.08
CA PRO A 187 3.12 16.45 -9.02
C PRO A 187 4.06 16.99 -7.94
N SER A 188 3.79 16.62 -6.70
CA SER A 188 4.75 16.73 -5.61
C SER A 188 4.25 15.92 -4.42
N THR A 189 4.34 14.59 -4.52
CA THR A 189 4.60 13.71 -3.40
C THR A 189 5.12 12.41 -4.01
N GLY A 190 6.17 11.82 -3.44
CA GLY A 190 6.68 10.51 -3.82
C GLY A 190 5.65 9.41 -3.54
N ARG A 191 4.55 9.44 -4.27
CA ARG A 191 3.40 8.55 -4.08
C ARG A 191 3.71 7.26 -4.85
N HIS A 192 4.09 6.23 -4.10
CA HIS A 192 4.35 4.89 -4.62
C HIS A 192 3.09 4.16 -5.15
N ASN A 193 1.89 4.73 -4.92
CA ASN A 193 0.60 4.17 -5.35
C ASN A 193 0.20 4.64 -6.76
N GLN A 194 1.12 4.60 -7.72
CA GLN A 194 0.85 4.85 -9.15
C GLN A 194 0.98 3.57 -10.00
N GLY A 195 0.99 2.40 -9.35
CA GLY A 195 1.06 1.12 -10.03
C GLY A 195 -0.22 0.81 -10.82
N VAL A 196 -0.10 -0.14 -11.75
CA VAL A 196 -1.17 -0.69 -12.62
C VAL A 196 -2.38 -1.19 -11.82
N GLU A 197 -2.25 -1.40 -10.50
CA GLU A 197 -3.32 -1.81 -9.59
C GLU A 197 -4.09 -0.65 -8.94
N TYR A 198 -3.76 0.62 -9.22
CA TYR A 198 -4.47 1.76 -8.64
C TYR A 198 -5.89 1.89 -9.20
N ARG A 199 -6.89 1.49 -8.41
CA ARG A 199 -8.33 1.55 -8.77
C ARG A 199 -9.06 2.80 -8.28
N GLY A 200 -8.33 3.86 -7.89
CA GLY A 200 -8.93 5.09 -7.36
C GLY A 200 -9.69 4.91 -6.05
N CYS A 201 -10.48 5.91 -5.67
CA CYS A 201 -11.41 5.83 -4.53
C CYS A 201 -12.85 5.76 -5.05
N LEU A 202 -13.68 4.92 -4.44
CA LEU A 202 -15.11 4.94 -4.68
C LEU A 202 -15.79 5.82 -3.64
N VAL A 203 -16.62 6.75 -4.11
CA VAL A 203 -17.51 7.56 -3.29
C VAL A 203 -18.89 6.93 -3.35
N VAL A 204 -19.37 6.45 -2.21
CA VAL A 204 -20.74 5.92 -2.03
C VAL A 204 -21.57 6.99 -1.34
N THR A 205 -22.70 7.35 -1.96
CA THR A 205 -23.65 8.31 -1.40
C THR A 205 -24.98 7.63 -1.16
N VAL A 206 -25.43 7.64 0.10
CA VAL A 206 -26.76 7.22 0.51
C VAL A 206 -27.68 8.44 0.50
N PRO A 207 -28.62 8.54 -0.47
CA PRO A 207 -29.55 9.66 -0.52
C PRO A 207 -30.54 9.58 0.65
N ARG A 208 -31.10 10.74 1.05
CA ARG A 208 -32.07 10.82 2.16
C ARG A 208 -31.54 10.10 3.42
N GLY A 209 -30.27 10.31 3.75
CA GLY A 209 -29.54 9.60 4.80
C GLY A 209 -29.69 10.17 6.21
N ARG A 210 -30.63 11.09 6.45
CA ARG A 210 -30.83 11.75 7.76
C ARG A 210 -30.96 10.76 8.91
N GLU A 211 -31.92 9.85 8.79
CA GLU A 211 -32.18 8.84 9.81
C GLU A 211 -30.99 7.89 9.99
N LEU A 212 -30.31 7.53 8.89
CA LEU A 212 -29.10 6.71 8.95
C LEU A 212 -27.98 7.43 9.70
N TYR A 213 -27.78 8.71 9.43
CA TYR A 213 -26.78 9.53 10.10
C TYR A 213 -27.04 9.63 11.60
N TRP A 214 -28.28 9.93 12.01
CA TRP A 214 -28.67 9.93 13.43
C TRP A 214 -28.56 8.56 14.08
N HIS A 215 -28.88 7.50 13.35
CA HIS A 215 -28.69 6.14 13.83
C HIS A 215 -27.21 5.86 14.12
N ILE A 216 -26.30 6.26 13.22
CA ILE A 216 -24.85 6.15 13.44
C ILE A 216 -24.42 6.95 14.67
N GLU A 217 -24.87 8.19 14.81
CA GLU A 217 -24.58 9.03 15.99
C GLU A 217 -25.04 8.34 17.29
N GLY A 218 -26.27 7.82 17.32
CA GLY A 218 -26.81 7.12 18.49
C GLY A 218 -26.05 5.85 18.83
N LEU A 219 -25.61 5.07 17.82
CA LEU A 219 -24.77 3.88 18.05
C LEU A 219 -23.42 4.24 18.68
N LEU A 220 -22.79 5.33 18.23
CA LEU A 220 -21.51 5.78 18.78
C LEU A 220 -21.66 6.33 20.20
N GLU A 221 -22.74 7.06 20.46
CA GLU A 221 -23.06 7.49 21.82
C GLU A 221 -23.27 6.28 22.74
N GLY A 222 -24.00 5.27 22.28
CA GLY A 222 -24.16 4.00 22.99
C GLY A 222 -22.82 3.30 23.25
N LEU A 223 -21.93 3.23 22.26
CA LEU A 223 -20.58 2.68 22.40
C LEU A 223 -19.73 3.46 23.42
N ALA A 224 -19.78 4.79 23.39
CA ALA A 224 -19.01 5.64 24.31
C ALA A 224 -19.49 5.51 25.77
N ARG A 225 -20.77 5.21 25.98
CA ARG A 225 -21.36 4.95 27.30
C ARG A 225 -21.12 3.53 27.77
N SER A 226 -21.10 2.56 26.85
CA SER A 226 -20.84 1.15 27.18
C SER A 226 -19.42 0.99 27.73
N GLY A 227 -19.29 0.68 29.02
CA GLY A 227 -18.01 0.50 29.71
C GLY A 227 -17.64 1.60 30.71
N ARG A 228 -18.45 2.67 30.84
CA ARG A 228 -18.38 3.53 32.03
C ARG A 228 -19.21 2.89 33.15
N PRO A 229 -18.65 2.65 34.35
CA PRO A 229 -19.49 2.29 35.49
C PRO A 229 -20.53 3.40 35.69
N GLU A 230 -21.79 3.03 35.93
CA GLU A 230 -22.82 4.02 36.30
C GLU A 230 -22.30 4.82 37.48
N ALA A 231 -22.31 6.15 37.36
CA ALA A 231 -21.99 7.00 38.49
C ALA A 231 -23.02 6.69 39.57
N ALA A 232 -22.57 6.05 40.66
CA ALA A 232 -23.39 5.83 41.84
C ALA A 232 -23.93 7.20 42.28
N GLY A 233 -25.25 7.36 42.13
CA GLY A 233 -26.00 8.50 42.67
C GLY A 233 -26.11 8.42 44.19
#